data_AF-A0A640W5V7-F1
#
_entry.id   AF-A0A640W5V7-F1
#
_cell.length_a   1.000
_cell.length_b   1.000
_cell.length_c   1.000
_cell.angle_alpha   90.00
_cell.angle_beta   90.00
_cell.angle_gamma   90.00
#
_symmetry.space_group_name_H-M   'P 1'
#
loop_
_entity.id
_entity.type
_entity.pdbx_description
1 polymer ?
#
loop_
_entity_poly.entity_id
_entity_poly.type
_entity_poly.pdbx_seq_one_letter_code
_entity_poly.pdbx_strand_id
1 'polypeptide(L)'
;MIQFFKKPSNYLYVFGRKLIPLKNTMIIGKAFVEADLQDNIGIEKVEFYIDGELKATMQSTPYSWQWNEAAIGKHEIMVKVYDMARNVAVAKEEAWIINI
;
A
#
# COMPACT_ATOMS: atom_id res chain seq x y z
N MET A 1 -12.83 13.23 7.62
CA MET A 1 -12.10 11.95 7.80
C MET A 1 -11.46 11.63 6.46
N ILE A 2 -10.14 11.42 6.41
CA ILE A 2 -9.45 11.04 5.17
C ILE A 2 -9.93 9.63 4.78
N GLN A 3 -10.46 9.49 3.57
CA GLN A 3 -10.82 8.19 2.99
C GLN A 3 -9.91 7.92 1.81
N PHE A 4 -9.32 6.72 1.76
CA PHE A 4 -8.49 6.29 0.66
C PHE A 4 -8.58 4.79 0.48
N PHE A 5 -8.38 4.33 -0.75
CA PHE A 5 -8.24 2.91 -1.03
C PHE A 5 -6.77 2.53 -1.04
N LYS A 6 -6.45 1.45 -0.36
CA LYS A 6 -5.13 0.83 -0.45
C LYS A 6 -5.14 -0.31 -1.45
N LYS A 7 -4.14 -0.34 -2.31
CA LYS A 7 -3.76 -1.53 -3.08
C LYS A 7 -2.35 -1.95 -2.70
N PRO A 8 -2.01 -3.24 -2.73
CA PRO A 8 -2.90 -4.36 -2.98
C PRO A 8 -3.84 -4.65 -1.79
N SER A 9 -5.00 -5.23 -2.08
CA SER A 9 -5.99 -5.70 -1.11
C SER A 9 -6.82 -6.83 -1.73
N ASN A 10 -7.23 -7.83 -0.91
CA ASN A 10 -8.17 -8.94 -1.16
C ASN A 10 -8.12 -9.64 -2.53
N TYR A 11 -6.94 -9.77 -3.15
CA TYR A 11 -6.79 -10.41 -4.46
C TYR A 11 -5.45 -11.13 -4.56
N LEU A 12 -5.34 -12.05 -5.52
CA LEU A 12 -4.08 -12.52 -6.07
C LEU A 12 -3.54 -11.48 -7.05
N TYR A 13 -2.32 -11.02 -6.80
CA TYR A 13 -1.52 -10.20 -7.69
C TYR A 13 -0.33 -11.00 -8.20
N VAL A 14 -0.12 -11.02 -9.51
CA VAL A 14 1.05 -11.68 -10.13
C VAL A 14 1.76 -10.65 -11.01
N PHE A 15 2.99 -10.31 -10.68
CA PHE A 15 3.78 -9.24 -11.31
C PHE A 15 2.98 -7.94 -11.47
N GLY A 16 2.33 -7.51 -10.40
CA GLY A 16 1.50 -6.31 -10.33
C GLY A 16 0.11 -6.43 -10.98
N ARG A 17 -0.20 -7.53 -11.67
CA ARG A 17 -1.53 -7.74 -12.27
C ARG A 17 -2.49 -8.36 -11.27
N LYS A 18 -3.62 -7.69 -11.04
CA LYS A 18 -4.75 -8.19 -10.24
C LYS A 18 -5.48 -9.28 -11.02
N LEU A 19 -5.57 -10.50 -10.47
CA LEU A 19 -6.12 -11.65 -11.19
C LEU A 19 -7.37 -12.23 -10.54
N ILE A 20 -7.26 -12.72 -9.30
CA ILE A 20 -8.30 -13.53 -8.66
C ILE A 20 -8.73 -12.84 -7.36
N PRO A 21 -10.03 -12.59 -7.13
CA PRO A 21 -10.51 -12.16 -5.82
C PRO A 21 -10.20 -13.22 -4.76
N LEU A 22 -9.64 -12.80 -3.64
CA LEU A 22 -9.30 -13.67 -2.52
C LEU A 22 -9.80 -13.03 -1.22
N LYS A 23 -9.99 -13.84 -0.18
CA LYS A 23 -10.27 -13.28 1.15
C LYS A 23 -9.06 -12.49 1.68
N ASN A 24 -7.86 -13.02 1.47
CA ASN A 24 -6.59 -12.42 1.91
C ASN A 24 -5.73 -12.09 0.69
N THR A 25 -4.94 -11.03 0.75
CA THR A 25 -4.04 -10.66 -0.35
C THR A 25 -2.92 -11.67 -0.51
N MET A 26 -2.63 -12.05 -1.76
CA MET A 26 -1.43 -12.80 -2.14
C MET A 26 -0.71 -12.09 -3.28
N ILE A 27 0.60 -11.93 -3.16
CA ILE A 27 1.45 -11.24 -4.13
C ILE A 27 2.54 -12.21 -4.59
N ILE A 28 2.65 -12.38 -5.90
CA ILE A 28 3.73 -13.15 -6.53
C ILE A 28 4.51 -12.21 -7.45
N GLY A 29 5.82 -12.07 -7.19
CA GLY A 29 6.70 -11.13 -7.89
C GLY A 29 6.54 -9.68 -7.40
N LYS A 30 7.05 -8.75 -8.22
CA LYS A 30 6.96 -7.31 -7.95
C LYS A 30 5.51 -6.83 -7.90
N ALA A 31 5.23 -5.85 -7.05
CA ALA A 31 3.93 -5.21 -6.94
C ALA A 31 4.05 -3.72 -6.59
N PHE A 32 2.97 -2.98 -6.78
CA PHE A 32 2.86 -1.60 -6.32
C PHE A 32 1.97 -1.56 -5.08
N VAL A 33 2.40 -0.82 -4.06
CA VAL A 33 1.56 -0.41 -2.95
C VAL A 33 1.10 1.02 -3.23
N GLU A 34 -0.21 1.23 -3.29
CA GLU A 34 -0.83 2.47 -3.73
C GLU A 34 -1.80 3.00 -2.69
N ALA A 35 -1.85 4.33 -2.57
CA ALA A 35 -2.90 5.05 -1.87
C ALA A 35 -3.72 5.86 -2.90
N ASP A 36 -4.95 5.41 -3.14
CA ASP A 36 -5.88 6.09 -4.04
C ASP A 36 -6.78 7.02 -3.22
N LEU A 37 -6.49 8.32 -3.32
CA LEU A 37 -7.14 9.40 -2.59
C LEU A 37 -8.18 10.05 -3.50
N GLN A 38 -9.47 9.85 -3.21
CA GLN A 38 -10.57 10.39 -4.02
C GLN A 38 -10.63 11.93 -3.99
N ASP A 39 -10.33 12.52 -2.84
CA ASP A 39 -10.14 13.96 -2.66
C ASP A 39 -8.76 14.18 -2.04
N ASN A 40 -7.79 14.50 -2.89
CA ASN A 40 -6.40 14.69 -2.48
C ASN A 40 -6.10 16.16 -2.12
N ILE A 41 -7.12 17.03 -2.03
CA ILE A 41 -6.92 18.41 -1.60
C ILE A 41 -6.49 18.40 -0.12
N GLY A 42 -5.38 19.09 0.15
CA GLY A 42 -4.88 19.23 1.51
C GLY A 42 -4.15 18.00 2.04
N ILE A 43 -3.70 17.06 1.19
CA ILE A 43 -2.79 15.99 1.63
C ILE A 43 -1.37 16.54 1.76
N GLU A 44 -0.77 16.38 2.93
CA GLU A 44 0.61 16.76 3.21
C GLU A 44 1.59 15.68 2.75
N LYS A 45 1.32 14.42 3.11
CA LYS A 45 2.16 13.27 2.73
C LYS A 45 1.46 11.92 2.90
N VAL A 46 1.98 10.94 2.19
CA VAL A 46 1.65 9.52 2.33
C VAL A 46 2.91 8.75 2.68
N GLU A 47 2.84 7.89 3.69
CA GLU A 47 3.94 7.04 4.13
C GLU A 47 3.57 5.56 3.95
N PHE A 48 4.50 4.78 3.39
CA PHE A 48 4.36 3.36 3.11
C PHE A 48 5.29 2.57 4.02
N TYR A 49 4.73 1.56 4.69
CA TYR A 49 5.44 0.74 5.66
C TYR A 49 5.25 -0.74 5.40
N ILE A 50 6.32 -1.51 5.58
CA ILE A 50 6.31 -2.98 5.57
C ILE A 50 6.81 -3.47 6.92
N ASP A 51 6.01 -4.26 7.63
CA ASP A 51 6.33 -4.79 8.96
C ASP A 51 6.80 -3.72 9.96
N GLY A 52 6.25 -2.50 9.83
CA GLY A 52 6.60 -1.35 10.66
C GLY A 52 7.82 -0.54 10.20
N GLU A 53 8.56 -1.00 9.20
CA GLU A 53 9.68 -0.28 8.59
C GLU A 53 9.16 0.71 7.53
N LEU A 54 9.58 1.99 7.61
CA LEU A 54 9.23 3.00 6.61
C LEU A 54 9.99 2.75 5.31
N LYS A 55 9.27 2.46 4.22
CA LYS A 55 9.85 2.24 2.89
C LYS A 55 9.84 3.47 2.01
N ALA A 56 8.81 4.31 2.12
CA ALA A 56 8.71 5.52 1.30
C ALA A 56 7.83 6.60 1.95
N THR A 57 8.14 7.85 1.62
CA THR A 57 7.28 9.02 1.87
C THR A 57 7.03 9.73 0.55
N MET A 58 5.78 10.08 0.27
CA MET A 58 5.37 10.74 -0.96
C MET A 58 4.55 11.98 -0.63
N GLN A 59 4.89 13.11 -1.25
CA GLN A 59 4.23 14.41 -1.02
C GLN A 59 3.39 14.86 -2.23
N SER A 60 3.45 14.12 -3.33
CA SER A 60 2.73 14.42 -4.56
C SER A 60 2.18 13.16 -5.21
N THR A 61 1.15 13.32 -6.03
CA THR A 61 0.55 12.22 -6.78
C THR A 61 1.44 11.82 -7.96
N PRO A 62 1.43 10.54 -8.39
CA PRO A 62 0.68 9.42 -7.81
C PRO A 62 1.33 8.89 -6.51
N TYR A 63 0.52 8.58 -5.50
CA TYR A 63 1.02 7.97 -4.25
C TYR A 63 1.17 6.45 -4.43
N SER A 64 2.30 6.04 -5.01
CA SER A 64 2.62 4.65 -5.31
C SER A 64 4.08 4.33 -4.98
N TRP A 65 4.28 3.31 -4.16
CA TRP A 65 5.59 2.73 -3.89
C TRP A 65 5.72 1.36 -4.57
N GLN A 66 6.82 1.15 -5.31
CA GLN A 66 7.10 -0.13 -5.92
C GLN A 66 7.82 -1.06 -4.94
N TRP A 67 7.20 -2.21 -4.65
CA TRP A 67 7.87 -3.30 -3.97
C TRP A 67 8.84 -4.00 -4.92
N ASN A 68 10.14 -3.86 -4.65
CA ASN A 68 11.21 -4.53 -5.39
C ASN A 68 12.07 -5.46 -4.53
N GLU A 69 11.80 -5.54 -3.22
CA GLU A 69 12.60 -6.32 -2.26
C GLU A 69 12.22 -7.81 -2.27
N ALA A 70 13.19 -8.69 -2.10
CA ALA A 70 12.92 -10.12 -1.94
C ALA A 70 12.20 -10.37 -0.60
N ALA A 71 11.10 -11.13 -0.64
CA ALA A 71 10.28 -11.42 0.52
C ALA A 71 9.48 -12.70 0.31
N ILE A 72 9.41 -13.54 1.35
CA ILE A 72 8.65 -14.79 1.35
C ILE A 72 7.91 -14.89 2.68
N GLY A 73 6.59 -15.08 2.61
CA GLY A 73 5.74 -15.32 3.79
C GLY A 73 4.75 -14.20 4.03
N LYS A 74 4.29 -14.08 5.28
CA LYS A 74 3.32 -13.05 5.67
C LYS A 74 4.01 -11.75 6.02
N HIS A 75 3.51 -10.65 5.48
CA HIS A 75 3.98 -9.30 5.78
C HIS A 75 2.79 -8.36 6.00
N GLU A 76 2.92 -7.42 6.94
CA GLU A 76 1.95 -6.34 7.14
C GLU A 76 2.31 -5.16 6.24
N ILE A 77 1.41 -4.80 5.33
CA ILE A 77 1.49 -3.58 4.53
C ILE A 77 0.65 -2.51 5.21
N MET A 78 1.30 -1.43 5.66
CA MET A 78 0.64 -0.29 6.27
C MET A 78 0.86 0.98 5.45
N VAL A 79 -0.21 1.73 5.22
CA VAL A 79 -0.17 3.05 4.58
C VAL A 79 -0.75 4.07 5.53
N LYS A 80 -0.05 5.20 5.70
CA LYS A 80 -0.52 6.35 6.48
C LYS A 80 -0.65 7.56 5.58
N VAL A 81 -1.76 8.27 5.71
CA VAL A 81 -2.00 9.52 4.99
C VAL A 81 -2.16 10.64 6.00
N TYR A 82 -1.44 11.73 5.76
CA TYR A 82 -1.43 12.94 6.58
C TYR A 82 -2.03 14.08 5.76
N ASP A 83 -3.00 14.80 6.31
CA ASP A 83 -3.49 16.06 5.73
C ASP A 83 -2.86 17.29 6.39
N MET A 84 -2.99 18.45 5.76
CA MET A 84 -2.47 19.73 6.23
C MET A 84 -3.16 20.23 7.52
N ALA A 85 -4.32 19.66 7.86
CA ALA A 85 -5.01 19.90 9.12
C ALA A 85 -4.52 18.95 10.24
N ARG A 86 -3.46 18.17 9.99
CA ARG A 86 -2.86 17.18 10.90
C ARG A 86 -3.76 16.00 11.24
N ASN A 87 -4.77 15.71 10.43
CA ASN A 87 -5.49 14.44 10.54
C ASN A 87 -4.63 13.32 9.93
N VAL A 88 -4.80 12.11 10.48
CA VAL A 88 -4.10 10.91 10.01
C VAL A 88 -5.12 9.81 9.73
N ALA A 89 -5.04 9.20 8.56
CA ALA A 89 -5.72 7.94 8.27
C ALA A 89 -4.69 6.82 8.05
N VAL A 90 -5.06 5.62 8.47
CA VAL A 90 -4.20 4.43 8.43
C VAL A 90 -4.96 3.27 7.82
N ALA A 91 -4.32 2.54 6.90
CA ALA A 91 -4.84 1.28 6.35
C ALA A 91 -3.80 0.17 6.47
N LYS A 92 -4.18 -0.97 7.05
CA LYS A 92 -3.34 -2.17 7.23
C LYS A 92 -3.90 -3.35 6.42
N GLU A 93 -3.02 -4.21 5.91
CA GLU A 93 -3.34 -5.40 5.12
C GLU A 93 -2.23 -6.41 5.37
N GLU A 94 -2.60 -7.61 5.79
CA GLU A 94 -1.67 -8.74 5.77
C GLU A 94 -1.67 -9.35 4.36
N ALA A 95 -0.50 -9.48 3.76
CA ALA A 95 -0.33 -10.12 2.47
C ALA A 95 0.61 -11.31 2.59
N TRP A 96 0.29 -12.42 1.91
CA TRP A 96 1.27 -13.46 1.63
C TRP A 96 2.08 -13.07 0.40
N ILE A 97 3.39 -12.94 0.54
CA ILE A 97 4.30 -12.47 -0.51
C ILE A 97 5.23 -13.61 -0.93
N ILE A 98 5.44 -13.73 -2.23
CA ILE A 98 6.47 -14.56 -2.84
C ILE A 98 7.14 -13.70 -3.91
N ASN A 99 8.19 -12.98 -3.54
CA ASN A 99 9.02 -12.20 -4.46
C ASN A 99 10.48 -12.60 -4.27
N ILE A 100 11.09 -13.11 -5.33
CA ILE A 100 12.47 -13.63 -5.35
C ILE A 100 13.24 -13.06 -6.54
#